data_AF-A0A223DQH3-F1
#
_entry.id   AF-A0A223DQH3-F1
#
_cell.length_a   1.000
_cell.length_b   1.000
_cell.length_c   1.000
_cell.angle_alpha   90.00
_cell.angle_beta   90.00
_cell.angle_gamma   90.00
#
_symmetry.space_group_name_H-M   'P 1'
#
loop_
_entity.id
_entity.type
_entity.pdbx_description
1 polymer ?
#
loop_
_entity_poly.entity_id
_entity_poly.type
_entity_poly.pdbx_seq_one_letter_code
_entity_poly.pdbx_strand_id
1 'polypeptide(L)'
;MSIHETEKYIERLNPEIKRRFGNGFVVAHIEIEPQVLSANGEGDLCLVACDLWCENPSAAYDINILVEDQINFDVLDTPIVTSLDDAKNLAMLIAQQVGDFKFHP
;
A
#
# COMPACT_ATOMS: atom_id res chain seq x y z
N MET A 1 14.25 0.54 -3.93
CA MET A 1 13.43 -0.63 -4.30
C MET A 1 13.74 -1.17 -5.72
N SER A 2 13.72 -2.49 -5.96
CA SER A 2 13.94 -3.10 -7.29
C SER A 2 12.67 -3.06 -8.16
N ILE A 3 12.77 -2.54 -9.38
CA ILE A 3 11.63 -2.41 -10.31
C ILE A 3 10.93 -3.76 -10.55
N HIS A 4 11.70 -4.82 -10.75
CA HIS A 4 11.18 -6.17 -11.05
C HIS A 4 10.39 -6.78 -9.89
N GLU A 5 10.79 -6.49 -8.64
CA GLU A 5 10.09 -7.00 -7.46
C GLU A 5 8.77 -6.27 -7.26
N THR A 6 8.75 -4.95 -7.50
CA THR A 6 7.54 -4.13 -7.45
C THR A 6 6.53 -4.52 -8.53
N GLU A 7 6.99 -4.75 -9.77
CA GLU A 7 6.11 -5.20 -10.86
C GLU A 7 5.42 -6.52 -10.52
N LYS A 8 6.17 -7.52 -10.03
CA LYS A 8 5.62 -8.81 -9.59
C LYS A 8 4.62 -8.67 -8.43
N TYR A 9 4.90 -7.77 -7.50
CA TYR A 9 3.97 -7.46 -6.41
C TYR A 9 2.65 -6.92 -6.96
N ILE A 10 2.70 -5.93 -7.85
CA ILE A 10 1.52 -5.34 -8.49
C ILE A 10 0.76 -6.40 -9.32
N GLU A 11 1.45 -7.25 -10.07
CA GLU A 11 0.84 -8.35 -10.82
C GLU A 11 0.06 -9.32 -9.91
N ARG A 12 0.55 -9.57 -8.69
CA ARG A 12 -0.13 -10.40 -7.69
C ARG A 12 -1.27 -9.66 -6.99
N LEU A 13 -1.15 -8.35 -6.80
CA LEU A 13 -2.15 -7.51 -6.14
C LEU A 13 -3.39 -7.30 -7.01
N ASN A 14 -3.21 -7.09 -8.32
CA ASN A 14 -4.28 -6.76 -9.25
C ASN A 14 -5.45 -7.79 -9.27
N PRO A 15 -5.20 -9.11 -9.29
CA PRO A 15 -6.25 -10.11 -9.13
C PRO A 15 -7.02 -10.02 -7.82
N GLU A 16 -6.37 -9.67 -6.71
CA GLU A 16 -7.02 -9.53 -5.40
C GLU A 16 -7.90 -8.27 -5.35
N ILE A 17 -7.41 -7.13 -5.87
CA ILE A 17 -8.21 -5.90 -6.06
C ILE A 17 -9.45 -6.23 -6.90
N LYS A 18 -9.28 -6.88 -8.05
CA LYS A 18 -10.40 -7.25 -8.94
C LYS A 18 -11.38 -8.21 -8.27
N ARG A 19 -10.89 -9.15 -7.47
CA ARG A 19 -11.73 -10.09 -6.72
C ARG A 19 -12.58 -9.37 -5.67
N ARG A 20 -12.01 -8.39 -4.95
CA ARG A 20 -12.71 -7.66 -3.89
C ARG A 20 -13.73 -6.65 -4.43
N PHE A 21 -13.35 -5.90 -5.46
CA PHE A 21 -14.13 -4.75 -5.93
C PHE A 21 -14.88 -5.02 -7.23
N GLY A 22 -14.55 -6.09 -7.96
CA GLY A 22 -15.18 -6.41 -9.24
C GLY A 22 -14.98 -5.29 -10.26
N ASN A 23 -16.09 -4.75 -10.77
CA ASN A 23 -16.11 -3.59 -11.68
C ASN A 23 -16.49 -2.28 -10.96
N GLY A 24 -16.45 -2.28 -9.63
CA GLY A 24 -16.76 -1.10 -8.83
C GLY A 24 -15.71 0.00 -8.99
N PHE A 25 -16.11 1.24 -8.72
CA PHE A 25 -15.20 2.38 -8.69
C PHE A 25 -14.45 2.39 -7.36
N VAL A 26 -13.13 2.28 -7.41
CA VAL A 26 -12.28 2.16 -6.23
C VAL A 26 -11.47 3.44 -6.05
N VAL A 27 -11.53 3.99 -4.84
CA VAL A 27 -10.79 5.17 -4.40
C VAL A 27 -9.65 4.71 -3.50
N ALA A 28 -8.43 5.13 -3.81
CA ALA A 28 -7.27 4.96 -2.93
C ALA A 28 -7.07 6.19 -2.03
N HIS A 29 -6.90 5.94 -0.73
CA HIS A 29 -6.55 6.91 0.30
C HIS A 29 -5.13 6.60 0.78
N ILE A 30 -4.22 7.59 0.76
CA ILE A 30 -2.84 7.41 1.26
C ILE A 30 -2.60 8.40 2.40
N GLU A 31 -2.18 7.89 3.55
CA GLU A 31 -1.73 8.72 4.68
C GLU A 31 -0.30 9.21 4.42
N ILE A 32 -0.10 10.54 4.40
CA ILE A 32 1.18 11.17 4.05
C ILE A 32 2.12 11.27 5.27
N GLU A 33 1.54 11.41 6.47
CA GLU A 33 2.23 11.43 7.75
C GLU A 33 2.28 10.00 8.32
N PRO A 34 3.43 9.29 8.19
CA PRO A 34 3.51 7.90 8.61
C PRO A 34 3.35 7.78 10.12
N GLN A 35 2.53 6.83 10.56
CA GLN A 35 2.43 6.51 11.98
C GLN A 35 3.74 5.87 12.44
N VAL A 36 4.36 6.44 13.48
CA VAL A 36 5.53 5.84 14.14
C VAL A 36 5.02 4.80 15.12
N LEU A 37 5.21 3.51 14.79
CA LEU A 37 4.61 2.39 15.52
C LEU A 37 5.38 2.03 16.81
N SER A 38 6.65 2.43 16.93
CA SER A 38 7.48 2.25 18.13
C SER A 38 8.54 3.34 18.22
N ALA A 39 8.64 3.98 19.39
CA ALA A 39 9.68 4.97 19.71
C ALA A 39 10.69 4.45 20.76
N ASN A 40 10.76 3.13 20.97
CA ASN A 40 11.45 2.52 22.12
C ASN A 40 12.81 1.85 21.80
N GLY A 41 13.62 2.46 20.92
CA GLY A 41 15.07 2.29 20.99
C GLY A 41 15.76 1.31 20.03
N GLU A 42 15.04 0.63 19.14
CA GLU A 42 15.62 -0.13 18.02
C GLU A 42 14.86 0.20 16.73
N GLY A 43 15.25 1.30 16.07
CA GLY A 43 14.70 1.72 14.78
C GLY A 43 13.28 2.30 14.86
N ASP A 44 13.07 3.48 14.30
CA ASP A 44 11.72 4.02 14.13
C ASP A 44 11.00 3.17 13.07
N LEU A 45 10.06 2.32 13.50
CA LEU A 45 9.16 1.60 12.60
C LEU A 45 8.15 2.59 12.03
N CYS A 46 8.32 2.93 10.76
CA CYS A 46 7.43 3.80 10.01
C CYS A 46 6.46 2.96 9.16
N LEU A 47 5.20 3.40 9.07
CA LEU A 47 4.18 2.77 8.24
C LEU A 47 3.50 3.80 7.34
N VAL A 48 3.24 3.43 6.09
CA VAL A 48 2.37 4.17 5.16
C VAL A 48 1.14 3.33 4.88
N ALA A 49 -0.03 3.84 5.26
CA ALA A 49 -1.32 3.20 4.97
C ALA A 49 -1.82 3.60 3.58
N CYS A 50 -2.31 2.62 2.82
CA CYS A 50 -2.99 2.78 1.55
C CYS A 50 -4.32 2.03 1.59
N ASP A 51 -5.41 2.77 1.84
CA ASP A 51 -6.74 2.19 1.98
C ASP A 51 -7.49 2.29 0.65
N LEU A 52 -7.95 1.15 0.15
CA LEU A 52 -8.75 1.06 -1.07
C LEU A 52 -10.21 0.87 -0.69
N TRP A 53 -11.08 1.75 -1.17
CA TRP A 53 -12.50 1.72 -0.85
C TRP A 53 -13.39 1.78 -2.08
N CYS A 54 -14.47 1.01 -2.06
CA CYS A 54 -15.49 0.99 -3.10
C CYS A 54 -16.89 1.12 -2.49
N GLU A 55 -17.74 1.95 -3.08
CA GLU A 55 -19.14 2.12 -2.67
C GLU A 55 -20.03 0.95 -3.12
N ASN A 56 -19.78 0.45 -4.33
CA ASN A 56 -20.60 -0.57 -4.96
C ASN A 56 -19.74 -1.50 -5.83
N PRO A 57 -19.42 -2.72 -5.34
CA PRO A 57 -19.85 -3.29 -4.06
C PRO A 57 -19.23 -2.54 -2.88
N SER A 58 -19.95 -2.45 -1.75
CA SER A 58 -19.41 -1.87 -0.52
C SER A 58 -18.31 -2.78 0.03
N ALA A 59 -17.06 -2.38 -0.17
CA ALA A 59 -15.88 -3.15 0.20
C ALA A 59 -14.69 -2.23 0.50
N ALA A 60 -13.79 -2.71 1.34
CA ALA A 60 -12.53 -2.05 1.65
C ALA A 60 -11.36 -3.04 1.57
N TYR A 61 -10.17 -2.52 1.29
CA TYR A 61 -8.92 -3.26 1.35
C TYR A 61 -7.79 -2.35 1.80
N ASP A 62 -7.32 -2.58 3.01
CA ASP A 62 -6.25 -1.81 3.63
C ASP A 62 -4.90 -2.47 3.34
N ILE A 63 -3.93 -1.67 2.89
CA ILE A 63 -2.56 -2.11 2.62
C ILE A 63 -1.60 -1.25 3.45
N ASN A 64 -0.87 -1.91 4.35
CA ASN A 64 0.03 -1.29 5.32
C ASN A 64 1.48 -1.50 4.91
N ILE A 65 2.10 -0.48 4.32
CA ILE A 65 3.47 -0.59 3.82
C ILE A 65 4.45 -0.29 4.95
N LEU A 66 5.21 -1.30 5.35
CA LEU A 66 6.17 -1.23 6.46
C LEU A 66 7.54 -0.76 5.97
N VAL A 67 8.19 0.07 6.77
CA VAL A 67 9.59 0.48 6.56
C VAL A 67 10.47 -0.26 7.55
N GLU A 68 11.26 -1.22 7.07
CA GLU A 68 12.20 -2.02 7.86
C GLU A 68 13.57 -2.12 7.15
N ASP A 69 14.46 -3.00 7.62
CA ASP A 69 15.82 -3.17 7.08
C ASP A 69 15.91 -4.07 5.83
N GLN A 70 14.82 -4.74 5.46
CA GLN A 70 14.74 -5.67 4.34
C GLN A 70 13.48 -5.48 3.49
N ILE A 71 13.60 -5.73 2.18
CA ILE A 71 12.45 -5.74 1.26
C ILE A 71 11.73 -7.08 1.36
N ASN A 72 10.40 -7.06 1.47
CA ASN A 72 9.58 -8.27 1.43
C ASN A 72 8.20 -7.98 0.80
N PHE A 73 7.88 -8.67 -0.29
CA PHE A 73 6.59 -8.56 -0.98
C PHE A 73 5.79 -9.87 -1.00
N ASP A 74 6.11 -10.81 -0.11
CA ASP A 74 5.41 -12.09 -0.03
C ASP A 74 3.99 -11.90 0.51
N VAL A 75 3.80 -10.93 1.41
CA VAL A 75 2.51 -10.56 2.01
C VAL A 75 1.92 -9.35 1.26
N LEU A 76 0.72 -9.50 0.71
CA LEU A 76 0.12 -8.50 -0.18
C LEU A 76 -0.39 -7.26 0.56
N ASP A 77 -0.94 -7.44 1.75
CA ASP A 77 -1.52 -6.41 2.58
C ASP A 77 -0.51 -5.74 3.52
N THR A 78 0.68 -6.32 3.67
CA THR A 78 1.77 -5.75 4.49
C THR A 78 3.13 -5.84 3.81
N PRO A 79 3.33 -5.24 2.63
CA PRO A 79 4.63 -5.23 1.97
C PRO A 79 5.65 -4.45 2.80
N ILE A 80 6.91 -4.87 2.75
CA ILE A 80 8.02 -4.27 3.49
C ILE A 80 9.01 -3.66 2.50
N VAL A 81 9.41 -2.42 2.76
CA VAL A 81 10.42 -1.65 2.01
C VAL A 81 11.46 -1.06 2.96
N THR A 82 12.52 -0.48 2.40
CA THR A 82 13.66 0.00 3.21
C THR A 82 13.69 1.51 3.45
N SER A 83 12.71 2.25 2.92
CA SER A 83 12.65 3.70 3.13
C SER A 83 11.22 4.24 3.06
N LEU A 84 10.98 5.38 3.71
CA LEU A 84 9.69 6.08 3.64
C LEU A 84 9.36 6.53 2.21
N ASP A 85 10.36 6.93 1.43
CA ASP A 85 10.17 7.32 0.04
C ASP A 85 9.75 6.12 -0.82
N ASP A 86 10.37 4.95 -0.63
CA ASP A 86 9.94 3.72 -1.30
C ASP A 86 8.51 3.33 -0.88
N ALA A 87 8.13 3.53 0.39
CA ALA A 87 6.79 3.24 0.87
C ALA A 87 5.73 4.14 0.22
N LYS A 88 6.01 5.45 0.15
CA LYS A 88 5.16 6.43 -0.54
C LYS A 88 5.04 6.14 -2.03
N ASN A 89 6.16 5.82 -2.69
CA ASN A 89 6.17 5.46 -4.10
C ASN A 89 5.35 4.18 -4.35
N LEU A 90 5.48 3.16 -3.50
CA LEU A 90 4.70 1.94 -3.60
C LEU A 90 3.20 2.21 -3.40
N ALA A 91 2.82 3.04 -2.41
CA ALA A 91 1.44 3.45 -2.20
C ALA A 91 0.86 4.14 -3.45
N MET A 92 1.63 5.03 -4.08
CA MET A 92 1.22 5.67 -5.34
C MET A 92 1.05 4.67 -6.49
N LEU A 93 1.93 3.68 -6.61
CA LEU A 93 1.82 2.63 -7.63
C LEU A 93 0.57 1.76 -7.42
N ILE A 94 0.26 1.43 -6.17
CA ILE A 94 -0.98 0.73 -5.80
C ILE A 94 -2.20 1.57 -6.18
N ALA A 95 -2.21 2.86 -5.81
CA ALA A 95 -3.30 3.76 -6.14
C ALA A 95 -3.50 3.92 -7.66
N GLN A 96 -2.44 3.88 -8.47
CA GLN A 96 -2.54 3.89 -9.93
C GLN A 96 -3.19 2.64 -10.52
N GLN A 97 -3.26 1.53 -9.78
CA GLN A 97 -3.98 0.33 -10.24
C GLN A 97 -5.50 0.47 -10.11
N VAL A 98 -5.98 1.47 -9.37
CA VAL A 98 -7.40 1.72 -9.12
C VAL A 98 -7.86 3.01 -9.79
N GLY A 99 -9.18 3.13 -9.99
CA GLY A 99 -9.79 4.12 -10.88
C GLY A 99 -9.80 5.57 -10.37
N ASP A 100 -9.49 5.81 -9.10
CA ASP A 100 -9.41 7.14 -8.51
C ASP A 100 -8.46 7.18 -7.30
N PHE A 101 -7.83 8.34 -7.10
CA PHE A 101 -6.80 8.52 -6.09
C PHE A 101 -7.00 9.84 -5.34
N LYS A 102 -7.09 9.76 -4.01
CA LYS A 102 -7.28 10.92 -3.12
C LYS A 102 -6.20 10.97 -2.04
N PHE A 103 -5.47 12.08 -2.02
CA PHE A 103 -4.58 12.40 -0.91
C PHE A 103 -5.37 12.89 0.30
N HIS A 104 -5.09 12.32 1.47
CA HIS A 104 -5.60 12.83 2.74
C HIS A 104 -4.40 13.37 3.55
N PRO A 105 -4.39 14.69 3.85
CA PRO A 105 -3.33 15.31 4.64
C PRO A 105 -3.42 14.93 6.11
#